data_AF-A0A7C6EID8-F1
#
_entry.id   AF-A0A7C6EID8-F1
#
_cell.length_a   1.000
_cell.length_b   1.000
_cell.length_c   1.000
_cell.angle_alpha   90.00
_cell.angle_beta   90.00
_cell.angle_gamma   90.00
#
_symmetry.space_group_name_H-M   'P 1'
#
loop_
_entity.id
_entity.type
_entity.pdbx_description
1 polymer ?
#
loop_
_entity_poly.entity_id
_entity_poly.type
_entity_poly.pdbx_seq_one_letter_code
_entity_poly.pdbx_strand_id
1 'polypeptide(L)'
;MDRQELEKWYGFLKGLRELSMNSLVVSVTLINDYNNAVDKISEIVGEKLDNFKITDHSTFINPYGRNEVLTRALQYKLFPFIGYLEYGYKLADKVIEIGSVYNSIIDTELKERCSDILSAPSKFDRVINQASQVLEDRIRTKAGADRSLIGANLVNKVLNVNPQKTVLLVADNPEVHEGVCHICRGIMIGFRNPTHHGLTDKITREEALKFTAFIDYILKLIEESTVIEKNK
;
A
#
# COMPACT_ATOMS: atom_id res chain seq x y z
N MET A 1 -7.84 -16.81 14.12
CA MET A 1 -7.07 -16.91 12.87
C MET A 1 -5.99 -15.85 12.88
N ASP A 2 -4.72 -16.26 12.93
CA ASP A 2 -3.58 -15.35 12.80
C ASP A 2 -3.40 -14.99 11.31
N ARG A 3 -3.85 -13.79 10.93
CA ARG A 3 -3.82 -13.35 9.53
C ARG A 3 -2.41 -13.12 9.01
N GLN A 4 -1.52 -12.61 9.86
CA GLN A 4 -0.15 -12.31 9.44
C GLN A 4 0.63 -13.60 9.18
N GLU A 5 0.43 -14.60 10.04
CA GLU A 5 1.03 -15.92 9.83
C GLU A 5 0.44 -16.63 8.61
N LEU A 6 -0.87 -16.52 8.38
CA LEU A 6 -1.52 -17.02 7.15
C LEU A 6 -0.93 -16.39 5.89
N GLU A 7 -0.69 -15.07 5.89
CA GLU A 7 -0.08 -14.34 4.77
C GLU A 7 1.35 -14.82 4.47
N LYS A 8 2.16 -15.18 5.49
CA LYS A 8 3.51 -15.75 5.29
C LYS A 8 3.46 -17.10 4.58
N TRP A 9 2.60 -18.01 5.05
CA TRP A 9 2.46 -19.33 4.43
C TRP A 9 1.87 -19.24 3.02
N TYR A 10 0.92 -18.33 2.79
CA TYR A 10 0.42 -18.04 1.44
C TYR A 10 1.54 -17.50 0.52
N GLY A 11 2.43 -16.64 1.03
CA GLY A 11 3.63 -16.20 0.30
C GLY A 11 4.56 -17.37 -0.06
N PHE A 12 4.80 -18.28 0.88
CA PHE A 12 5.57 -19.51 0.64
C PHE A 12 4.95 -20.37 -0.48
N LEU A 13 3.62 -20.59 -0.45
CA LEU A 13 2.92 -21.33 -1.51
C LEU A 13 3.06 -20.67 -2.88
N LYS A 14 3.02 -19.33 -2.96
CA LYS A 14 3.27 -18.60 -4.22
C LYS A 14 4.69 -18.81 -4.75
N GLY A 15 5.69 -18.84 -3.87
CA GLY A 15 7.05 -19.20 -4.25
C GLY A 15 7.15 -20.63 -4.79
N LEU A 16 6.48 -21.60 -4.15
CA LEU A 16 6.41 -22.98 -4.67
C LEU A 16 5.76 -23.04 -6.04
N ARG A 17 4.71 -22.22 -6.28
CA ARG A 17 4.03 -22.16 -7.58
C ARG A 17 5.02 -21.76 -8.67
N GLU A 18 5.77 -20.68 -8.46
CA GLU A 18 6.77 -20.18 -9.42
C GLU A 18 7.85 -21.23 -9.72
N LEU A 19 8.38 -21.89 -8.68
CA LEU A 19 9.36 -22.97 -8.85
C LEU A 19 8.81 -24.15 -9.65
N SER A 20 7.53 -24.48 -9.43
CA SER A 20 6.85 -25.60 -10.10
C SER A 20 6.55 -25.33 -11.58
N MET A 21 6.50 -24.07 -12.05
CA MET A 21 6.12 -23.77 -13.44
C MET A 21 7.23 -24.11 -14.45
N ASN A 22 8.48 -24.14 -14.01
CA ASN A 22 9.65 -24.27 -14.89
C ASN A 22 10.39 -25.60 -14.76
N SER A 23 9.87 -26.54 -13.95
CA SER A 23 10.54 -27.81 -13.65
C SER A 23 9.64 -29.00 -13.99
N LEU A 24 10.17 -30.01 -14.70
CA LEU A 24 9.44 -31.26 -14.99
C LEU A 24 9.29 -32.14 -13.73
N VAL A 25 10.24 -32.00 -12.81
CA VAL A 25 10.39 -32.81 -11.60
C VAL A 25 10.70 -31.91 -10.41
N VAL A 26 10.28 -32.33 -9.22
CA VAL A 26 10.62 -31.69 -7.93
C VAL A 26 11.12 -32.74 -6.96
N SER A 27 11.92 -32.33 -5.96
CA SER A 27 12.37 -33.25 -4.92
C SER A 27 11.19 -33.69 -4.03
N VAL A 28 11.27 -34.91 -3.49
CA VAL A 28 10.33 -35.38 -2.45
C VAL A 28 10.35 -34.46 -1.22
N THR A 29 11.50 -33.85 -0.89
CA THR A 29 11.60 -32.86 0.18
C THR A 29 10.63 -31.69 -0.04
N LEU A 30 10.53 -31.18 -1.27
CA LEU A 30 9.61 -30.08 -1.59
C LEU A 30 8.13 -30.48 -1.39
N ILE A 31 7.79 -31.74 -1.65
CA ILE A 31 6.46 -32.29 -1.39
C ILE A 31 6.17 -32.33 0.12
N ASN A 32 7.16 -32.71 0.93
CA ASN A 32 7.03 -32.71 2.38
C ASN A 32 6.88 -31.29 2.94
N ASP A 33 7.66 -30.34 2.43
CA ASP A 33 7.57 -28.93 2.82
C ASP A 33 6.19 -28.34 2.46
N TYR A 34 5.66 -28.68 1.28
CA TYR A 34 4.30 -28.35 0.89
C TYR A 34 3.24 -28.95 1.83
N ASN A 35 3.32 -30.24 2.14
CA ASN A 35 2.37 -30.90 3.04
C ASN A 35 2.42 -30.31 4.46
N ASN A 36 3.61 -29.95 4.94
CA ASN A 36 3.76 -29.24 6.21
C ASN A 36 3.12 -27.84 6.17
N ALA A 37 3.23 -27.12 5.05
CA ALA A 37 2.53 -25.85 4.88
C ALA A 37 1.00 -26.02 4.92
N VAL A 38 0.47 -27.09 4.33
CA VAL A 38 -0.97 -27.43 4.43
C VAL A 38 -1.37 -27.63 5.90
N ASP A 39 -0.59 -28.40 6.67
CA ASP A 39 -0.86 -28.65 8.09
C ASP A 39 -0.81 -27.35 8.92
N LYS A 40 0.20 -26.51 8.68
CA LYS A 40 0.33 -25.20 9.37
C LYS A 40 -0.82 -24.27 9.04
N ILE A 41 -1.24 -24.19 7.78
CA ILE A 41 -2.39 -23.38 7.38
C ILE A 41 -3.67 -23.94 7.99
N SER A 42 -3.84 -25.26 8.01
CA SER A 42 -4.99 -25.95 8.64
C SER A 42 -5.14 -25.55 10.11
N GLU A 43 -4.03 -25.53 10.86
CA GLU A 43 -3.99 -25.04 12.26
C GLU A 43 -4.41 -23.57 12.37
N ILE A 44 -3.90 -22.69 11.50
CA ILE A 44 -4.13 -21.24 11.55
C ILE A 44 -5.61 -20.89 11.26
N VAL A 45 -6.21 -21.57 10.28
CA VAL A 45 -7.58 -21.29 9.85
C VAL A 45 -8.61 -22.10 10.65
N GLY A 46 -8.21 -23.17 11.33
CA GLY A 46 -9.10 -24.01 12.13
C GLY A 46 -9.99 -24.94 11.31
N GLU A 47 -9.58 -25.28 10.09
CA GLU A 47 -10.30 -26.19 9.18
C GLU A 47 -9.42 -27.37 8.80
N LYS A 48 -10.03 -28.54 8.54
CA LYS A 48 -9.30 -29.71 8.04
C LYS A 48 -9.02 -29.56 6.55
N LEU A 49 -7.75 -29.47 6.19
CA LEU A 49 -7.29 -29.23 4.81
C LEU A 49 -6.58 -30.44 4.19
N ASP A 50 -6.78 -31.64 4.74
CA ASP A 50 -6.13 -32.89 4.29
C ASP A 50 -6.32 -33.17 2.80
N ASN A 51 -7.44 -32.71 2.22
CA ASN A 51 -7.74 -32.85 0.80
C ASN A 51 -6.73 -32.13 -0.11
N PHE A 52 -5.99 -31.15 0.41
CA PHE A 52 -4.92 -30.47 -0.31
C PHE A 52 -3.56 -31.16 -0.14
N LYS A 53 -3.41 -32.16 0.73
CA LYS A 53 -2.14 -32.89 0.85
C LYS A 53 -1.88 -33.77 -0.38
N ILE A 54 -0.60 -33.98 -0.65
CA ILE A 54 -0.11 -34.91 -1.67
C ILE A 54 0.27 -36.20 -0.94
N THR A 55 -0.63 -37.17 -0.97
CA THR A 55 -0.45 -38.49 -0.34
C THR A 55 -0.06 -39.56 -1.35
N ASP A 56 -0.57 -39.47 -2.58
CA ASP A 56 -0.34 -40.45 -3.63
C ASP A 56 0.46 -39.84 -4.79
N HIS A 57 1.70 -40.30 -4.96
CA HIS A 57 2.56 -39.88 -6.06
C HIS A 57 3.61 -40.94 -6.38
N SER A 58 4.01 -41.03 -7.65
CA SER A 58 5.12 -41.87 -8.06
C SER A 58 6.45 -41.16 -7.80
N THR A 59 7.37 -41.85 -7.15
CA THR A 59 8.75 -41.40 -6.94
C THR A 59 9.69 -42.13 -7.90
N PHE A 60 10.69 -41.42 -8.43
CA PHE A 60 11.79 -42.01 -9.17
C PHE A 60 13.12 -41.46 -8.68
N ILE A 61 14.18 -42.21 -8.90
CA ILE A 61 15.54 -41.84 -8.50
C ILE A 61 16.23 -41.22 -9.71
N ASN A 62 16.72 -40.00 -9.56
CA ASN A 62 17.48 -39.32 -10.60
C ASN A 62 18.92 -39.87 -10.70
N PRO A 63 19.71 -39.50 -11.73
CA PRO A 63 21.10 -39.97 -11.89
C PRO A 63 22.05 -39.61 -10.73
N TYR A 64 21.65 -38.68 -9.86
CA TYR A 64 22.39 -38.24 -8.68
C TYR A 64 21.90 -38.92 -7.39
N GLY A 65 21.04 -39.95 -7.48
CA GLY A 65 20.53 -40.68 -6.32
C GLY A 65 19.44 -39.94 -5.53
N ARG A 66 18.86 -38.86 -6.07
CA ARG A 66 17.78 -38.11 -5.39
C ARG A 66 16.41 -38.61 -5.78
N ASN A 67 15.54 -38.70 -4.79
CA ASN A 67 14.13 -39.01 -4.97
C ASN A 67 13.39 -37.78 -5.52
N GLU A 68 12.77 -37.95 -6.67
CA GLU A 68 12.03 -36.92 -7.40
C GLU A 68 10.62 -37.38 -7.73
N VAL A 69 9.75 -36.40 -7.91
CA VAL A 69 8.33 -36.55 -8.20
C VAL A 69 8.00 -35.68 -9.41
N LEU A 70 7.09 -36.16 -10.27
CA LEU A 70 6.59 -35.33 -11.36
C LEU A 70 5.94 -34.06 -10.78
N THR A 71 6.38 -32.90 -11.25
CA THR A 71 5.88 -31.60 -10.75
C THR A 71 4.37 -31.46 -10.86
N ARG A 72 3.76 -32.15 -11.81
CA ARG A 72 2.31 -32.20 -12.00
C ARG A 72 1.56 -32.64 -10.73
N ALA A 73 2.11 -33.58 -9.96
CA ALA A 73 1.52 -34.02 -8.69
C ALA A 73 1.43 -32.87 -7.67
N LEU A 74 2.46 -32.02 -7.62
CA LEU A 74 2.46 -30.80 -6.81
C LEU A 74 1.45 -29.78 -7.33
N GLN A 75 1.50 -29.46 -8.62
CA GLN A 75 0.64 -28.44 -9.22
C GLN A 75 -0.85 -28.73 -9.02
N TYR A 76 -1.25 -30.01 -9.11
CA TYR A 76 -2.64 -30.44 -8.93
C TYR A 76 -3.23 -30.13 -7.55
N LYS A 77 -2.39 -30.05 -6.52
CA LYS A 77 -2.83 -29.71 -5.16
C LYS A 77 -2.54 -28.26 -4.82
N LEU A 78 -1.35 -27.78 -5.19
CA LEU A 78 -0.88 -26.43 -4.91
C LEU A 78 -1.77 -25.34 -5.53
N PHE A 79 -2.13 -25.47 -6.80
CA PHE A 79 -2.84 -24.38 -7.50
C PHE A 79 -4.27 -24.22 -6.97
N PRO A 80 -5.07 -25.30 -6.81
CA PRO A 80 -6.38 -25.20 -6.17
C PRO A 80 -6.28 -24.72 -4.72
N PHE A 81 -5.21 -25.09 -3.98
CA PHE A 81 -5.05 -24.64 -2.61
C PHE A 81 -4.81 -23.13 -2.53
N ILE A 82 -3.94 -22.60 -3.40
CA ILE A 82 -3.75 -21.16 -3.57
C ILE A 82 -5.08 -20.48 -3.90
N GLY A 83 -5.85 -21.01 -4.86
CA GLY A 83 -7.17 -20.47 -5.20
C GLY A 83 -8.14 -20.48 -4.02
N TYR A 84 -8.22 -21.60 -3.28
CA TYR A 84 -9.04 -21.70 -2.08
C TYR A 84 -8.67 -20.65 -1.03
N LEU A 85 -7.38 -20.39 -0.83
CA LEU A 85 -6.90 -19.35 0.07
C LEU A 85 -7.21 -17.93 -0.43
N GLU A 86 -7.07 -17.70 -1.73
CA GLU A 86 -7.38 -16.42 -2.36
C GLU A 86 -8.87 -16.07 -2.26
N TYR A 87 -9.77 -17.02 -2.58
CA TYR A 87 -11.22 -16.79 -2.54
C TYR A 87 -11.81 -16.92 -1.14
N GLY A 88 -11.48 -18.00 -0.42
CA GLY A 88 -12.05 -18.30 0.90
C GLY A 88 -11.59 -17.33 1.97
N TYR A 89 -10.36 -16.83 1.86
CA TYR A 89 -9.76 -15.93 2.85
C TYR A 89 -9.40 -14.56 2.28
N LYS A 90 -9.76 -14.21 1.03
CA LYS A 90 -9.48 -12.89 0.44
C LYS A 90 -8.00 -12.50 0.50
N LEU A 91 -7.11 -13.47 0.29
CA LEU A 91 -5.66 -13.25 0.37
C LEU A 91 -5.08 -12.55 -0.88
N ALA A 92 -5.79 -12.60 -2.01
CA ALA A 92 -5.44 -11.87 -3.23
C ALA A 92 -5.95 -10.42 -3.24
N ASP A 93 -7.11 -10.16 -2.63
CA ASP A 93 -7.82 -8.87 -2.69
C ASP A 93 -6.95 -7.71 -2.19
N LYS A 94 -6.20 -7.93 -1.11
CA LYS A 94 -5.32 -6.90 -0.52
C LYS A 94 -4.21 -6.43 -1.47
N VAL A 95 -3.70 -7.29 -2.36
CA VAL A 95 -2.65 -6.92 -3.32
C VAL A 95 -3.23 -6.13 -4.48
N ILE A 96 -4.41 -6.53 -4.97
CA ILE A 96 -5.11 -5.86 -6.07
C ILE A 96 -5.63 -4.48 -5.64
N GLU A 97 -6.21 -4.37 -4.45
CA GLU A 97 -6.72 -3.10 -3.90
C GLU A 97 -5.60 -2.08 -3.68
N ILE A 98 -4.45 -2.49 -3.11
CA ILE A 98 -3.29 -1.61 -2.92
C ILE A 98 -2.73 -1.15 -4.28
N GLY A 99 -2.62 -2.06 -5.26
CA GLY A 99 -2.18 -1.71 -6.61
C GLY A 99 -3.13 -0.72 -7.29
N SER A 100 -4.44 -0.88 -7.10
CA SER A 100 -5.46 0.02 -7.65
C SER A 100 -5.34 1.44 -7.08
N VAL A 101 -5.21 1.58 -5.75
CA VAL A 101 -5.06 2.89 -5.12
C VAL A 101 -3.71 3.54 -5.46
N TYR A 102 -2.63 2.76 -5.59
CA TYR A 102 -1.34 3.29 -6.06
C TYR A 102 -1.43 3.84 -7.49
N ASN A 103 -2.17 3.13 -8.34
CA ASN A 103 -2.35 3.51 -9.74
C ASN A 103 -3.32 4.69 -9.91
N SER A 104 -4.19 4.97 -8.94
CA SER A 104 -5.08 6.13 -8.98
C SER A 104 -4.37 7.45 -8.63
N ILE A 105 -3.15 7.41 -8.08
CA ILE A 105 -2.34 8.61 -7.81
C ILE A 105 -1.82 9.16 -9.15
N ILE A 106 -2.21 10.38 -9.48
CA ILE A 106 -1.94 11.03 -10.78
C ILE A 106 -0.76 12.01 -10.72
N ASP A 107 -0.60 12.77 -9.64
CA ASP A 107 0.49 13.73 -9.48
C ASP A 107 1.84 13.02 -9.47
N THR A 108 2.63 13.29 -10.51
CA THR A 108 3.88 12.56 -10.77
C THR A 108 4.94 12.86 -9.71
N GLU A 109 5.04 14.10 -9.24
CA GLU A 109 6.02 14.46 -8.20
C GLU A 109 5.68 13.79 -6.87
N LEU A 110 4.40 13.81 -6.47
CA LEU A 110 3.93 13.12 -5.28
C LEU A 110 4.25 11.63 -5.35
N LYS A 111 3.93 11.01 -6.50
CA LYS A 111 4.14 9.59 -6.74
C LYS A 111 5.61 9.22 -6.66
N GLU A 112 6.48 9.96 -7.37
CA GLU A 112 7.93 9.74 -7.36
C GLU A 112 8.50 9.81 -5.94
N ARG A 113 8.19 10.87 -5.19
CA ARG A 113 8.70 11.10 -3.82
C ARG A 113 8.21 10.10 -2.78
N CYS A 114 7.08 9.43 -3.03
CA CYS A 114 6.51 8.46 -2.08
C CYS A 114 6.78 7.00 -2.49
N SER A 115 7.10 6.73 -3.76
CA SER A 115 7.18 5.38 -4.33
C SER A 115 8.19 4.46 -3.65
N ASP A 116 9.38 4.96 -3.34
CA ASP A 116 10.45 4.23 -2.68
C ASP A 116 10.06 3.83 -1.25
N ILE A 117 9.44 4.75 -0.51
CA ILE A 117 8.97 4.52 0.86
C ILE A 117 7.78 3.55 0.87
N LEU A 118 6.83 3.69 -0.05
CA LEU A 118 5.67 2.80 -0.15
C LEU A 118 6.10 1.37 -0.54
N SER A 119 7.18 1.23 -1.30
CA SER A 119 7.76 -0.07 -1.66
C SER A 119 8.66 -0.66 -0.57
N ALA A 120 9.05 0.13 0.43
CA ALA A 120 9.89 -0.33 1.54
C ALA A 120 9.14 -1.32 2.45
N PRO A 121 9.86 -2.16 3.22
CA PRO A 121 9.24 -3.11 4.14
C PRO A 121 8.63 -2.46 5.39
N SER A 122 9.06 -1.25 5.77
CA SER A 122 8.62 -0.53 6.98
C SER A 122 8.92 0.98 6.88
N LYS A 123 8.65 1.74 7.95
CA LYS A 123 8.86 3.21 8.07
C LYS A 123 7.96 4.04 7.16
N PHE A 124 6.67 3.70 7.16
CA PHE A 124 5.65 4.34 6.33
C PHE A 124 5.21 5.71 6.85
N ASP A 125 5.54 6.05 8.10
CA ASP A 125 5.40 7.40 8.66
C ASP A 125 6.12 8.46 7.81
N ARG A 126 7.24 8.10 7.18
CA ARG A 126 7.97 8.98 6.26
C ARG A 126 7.14 9.43 5.06
N VAL A 127 6.16 8.64 4.62
CA VAL A 127 5.26 9.01 3.51
C VAL A 127 4.43 10.23 3.88
N ILE A 128 3.97 10.34 5.14
CA ILE A 128 3.19 11.49 5.60
C ILE A 128 4.02 12.76 5.47
N ASN A 129 5.30 12.72 5.86
CA ASN A 129 6.21 13.85 5.73
C ASN A 129 6.43 14.24 4.27
N GLN A 130 6.71 13.27 3.37
CA GLN A 130 6.94 13.56 1.95
C GLN A 130 5.68 14.09 1.26
N ALA A 131 4.54 13.44 1.44
CA ALA A 131 3.30 13.83 0.79
C ALA A 131 2.82 15.22 1.26
N SER A 132 2.87 15.49 2.56
CA SER A 132 2.51 16.82 3.09
C SER A 132 3.48 17.92 2.65
N GLN A 133 4.77 17.60 2.44
CA GLN A 133 5.75 18.54 1.90
C GLN A 133 5.45 18.91 0.44
N VAL A 134 5.04 17.95 -0.40
CA VAL A 134 4.62 18.22 -1.78
C VAL A 134 3.39 19.14 -1.80
N LEU A 135 2.40 18.87 -0.95
CA LEU A 135 1.23 19.74 -0.80
C LEU A 135 1.62 21.16 -0.38
N GLU A 136 2.49 21.29 0.63
CA GLU A 136 2.96 22.59 1.10
C GLU A 136 3.68 23.36 -0.02
N ASP A 137 4.54 22.69 -0.79
CA ASP A 137 5.26 23.32 -1.89
C ASP A 137 4.34 23.76 -3.02
N ARG A 138 3.35 22.94 -3.40
CA ARG A 138 2.39 23.31 -4.44
C ARG A 138 1.53 24.51 -4.02
N ILE A 139 1.06 24.53 -2.78
CA ILE A 139 0.35 25.68 -2.20
C ILE A 139 1.21 26.94 -2.26
N ARG A 140 2.48 26.85 -1.85
CA ARG A 140 3.41 27.99 -1.84
C ARG A 140 3.64 28.54 -3.23
N THR A 141 4.00 27.65 -4.16
CA THR A 141 4.34 28.00 -5.53
C THR A 141 3.15 28.64 -6.23
N LYS A 142 1.96 28.04 -6.09
CA LYS A 142 0.76 28.59 -6.70
C LYS A 142 0.33 29.94 -6.12
N ALA A 143 0.50 30.14 -4.81
CA ALA A 143 0.20 31.41 -4.15
C ALA A 143 1.28 32.49 -4.35
N GLY A 144 2.44 32.16 -4.93
CA GLY A 144 3.60 33.05 -4.98
C GLY A 144 4.07 33.50 -3.59
N ALA A 145 3.89 32.64 -2.57
CA ALA A 145 4.13 32.99 -1.18
C ALA A 145 5.62 32.93 -0.78
N ASP A 146 6.00 33.71 0.23
CA ASP A 146 7.36 33.75 0.76
C ASP A 146 7.80 32.39 1.32
N ARG A 147 9.06 32.00 1.08
CA ARG A 147 9.64 30.74 1.55
C ARG A 147 9.77 30.64 3.07
N SER A 148 9.78 31.76 3.79
CA SER A 148 9.75 31.81 5.24
C SER A 148 8.43 31.33 5.84
N LEU A 149 7.34 31.30 5.06
CA LEU A 149 6.07 30.73 5.46
C LEU A 149 6.09 29.21 5.27
N ILE A 150 5.96 28.49 6.39
CA ILE A 150 6.01 27.03 6.45
C ILE A 150 4.80 26.44 7.18
N GLY A 151 4.44 25.21 6.81
CA GLY A 151 3.38 24.42 7.44
C GLY A 151 2.06 25.18 7.57
N ALA A 152 1.48 25.15 8.78
CA ALA A 152 0.18 25.78 9.05
C ALA A 152 0.18 27.31 8.85
N ASN A 153 1.32 27.99 9.05
CA ASN A 153 1.41 29.44 8.86
C ASN A 153 1.26 29.83 7.40
N LEU A 154 1.86 29.05 6.48
CA LEU A 154 1.65 29.20 5.05
C LEU A 154 0.17 29.02 4.72
N VAL A 155 -0.41 27.88 5.13
CA VAL A 155 -1.81 27.54 4.83
C VAL A 155 -2.76 28.63 5.31
N ASN A 156 -2.66 29.10 6.55
CA ASN A 156 -3.54 30.15 7.10
C ASN A 156 -3.45 31.48 6.33
N LYS A 157 -2.27 31.78 5.76
CA LYS A 157 -2.02 33.01 5.01
C LYS A 157 -2.61 32.95 3.62
N VAL A 158 -2.49 31.82 2.94
CA VAL A 158 -2.83 31.65 1.52
C VAL A 158 -4.22 31.06 1.28
N LEU A 159 -4.69 30.20 2.18
CA LEU A 159 -6.00 29.54 2.18
C LEU A 159 -6.77 30.01 3.40
N ASN A 160 -7.33 31.21 3.32
CA ASN A 160 -8.05 31.81 4.45
C ASN A 160 -9.55 31.57 4.31
N VAL A 161 -10.20 31.15 5.41
CA VAL A 161 -11.67 30.94 5.44
C VAL A 161 -12.47 32.18 5.03
N ASN A 162 -11.91 33.38 5.20
CA ASN A 162 -12.47 34.60 4.68
C ASN A 162 -12.03 34.82 3.21
N PRO A 163 -12.95 34.76 2.23
CA PRO A 163 -12.60 34.87 0.80
C PRO A 163 -11.94 36.20 0.41
N GLN A 164 -12.19 37.28 1.16
CA GLN A 164 -11.54 38.57 0.92
C GLN A 164 -10.07 38.59 1.39
N LYS A 165 -9.69 37.65 2.28
CA LYS A 165 -8.33 37.52 2.80
C LYS A 165 -7.55 36.38 2.16
N THR A 166 -8.22 35.43 1.52
CA THR A 166 -7.58 34.30 0.84
C THR A 166 -6.73 34.78 -0.34
N VAL A 167 -5.70 34.01 -0.67
CA VAL A 167 -4.90 34.19 -1.89
C VAL A 167 -5.32 33.14 -2.92
N LEU A 168 -5.63 31.93 -2.45
CA LEU A 168 -6.13 30.84 -3.27
C LEU A 168 -7.59 30.59 -2.93
N LEU A 169 -8.49 30.86 -3.87
CA LEU A 169 -9.91 30.54 -3.75
C LEU A 169 -10.15 29.16 -4.37
N VAL A 170 -10.46 28.18 -3.53
CA VAL A 170 -10.62 26.78 -3.97
C VAL A 170 -12.03 26.47 -4.44
N ALA A 171 -13.03 27.23 -3.99
CA ALA A 171 -14.41 27.11 -4.40
C ALA A 171 -15.14 28.45 -4.24
N ASP A 172 -16.11 28.71 -5.11
CA ASP A 172 -16.97 29.91 -5.01
C ASP A 172 -17.94 29.82 -3.83
N ASN A 173 -18.34 28.60 -3.45
CA ASN A 173 -19.15 28.36 -2.27
C ASN A 173 -18.29 28.57 -1.00
N PRO A 174 -18.65 29.51 -0.10
CA PRO A 174 -17.85 29.81 1.08
C PRO A 174 -17.68 28.65 2.06
N GLU A 175 -18.72 27.81 2.23
CA GLU A 175 -18.67 26.66 3.15
C GLU A 175 -17.73 25.57 2.62
N VAL A 176 -17.77 25.31 1.31
CA VAL A 176 -16.84 24.38 0.66
C VAL A 176 -15.41 24.89 0.75
N HIS A 177 -15.20 26.18 0.49
CA HIS A 177 -13.89 26.80 0.61
C HIS A 177 -13.34 26.68 2.04
N GLU A 178 -14.15 27.02 3.04
CA GLU A 178 -13.79 26.89 4.44
C GLU A 178 -13.42 25.44 4.80
N GLY A 179 -14.19 24.45 4.33
CA GLY A 179 -13.88 23.04 4.54
C GLY A 179 -12.50 22.66 4.02
N VAL A 180 -12.14 23.08 2.80
CA VAL A 180 -10.82 22.80 2.21
C VAL A 180 -9.70 23.52 2.98
N CYS A 181 -9.92 24.75 3.44
CA CYS A 181 -8.97 25.47 4.30
C CYS A 181 -8.67 24.67 5.58
N HIS A 182 -9.71 24.18 6.26
CA HIS A 182 -9.56 23.38 7.48
C HIS A 182 -8.88 22.04 7.22
N ILE A 183 -9.17 21.37 6.11
CA ILE A 183 -8.50 20.13 5.70
C ILE A 183 -7.00 20.37 5.51
N CYS A 184 -6.62 21.37 4.72
CA CYS A 184 -5.21 21.69 4.46
C CYS A 184 -4.47 22.03 5.76
N ARG A 185 -5.10 22.81 6.64
CA ARG A 185 -4.55 23.17 7.95
C ARG A 185 -4.43 21.94 8.86
N GLY A 186 -5.44 21.08 8.84
CA GLY A 186 -5.49 19.81 9.58
C GLY A 186 -4.40 18.84 9.14
N ILE A 187 -4.10 18.74 7.84
CA ILE A 187 -2.99 17.96 7.31
C ILE A 187 -1.66 18.43 7.92
N MET A 188 -1.41 19.74 7.94
CA MET A 188 -0.15 20.28 8.47
C MET A 188 -0.02 20.04 9.99
N ILE A 189 -1.08 20.31 10.76
CA ILE A 189 -1.01 20.25 12.23
C ILE A 189 -1.20 18.83 12.76
N GLY A 190 -2.17 18.10 12.22
CA GLY A 190 -2.62 16.81 12.74
C GLY A 190 -1.85 15.61 12.21
N PHE A 191 -1.25 15.70 11.02
CA PHE A 191 -0.51 14.59 10.41
C PHE A 191 0.98 14.89 10.32
N ARG A 192 1.36 16.00 9.69
CA ARG A 192 2.78 16.32 9.45
C ARG A 192 3.56 16.62 10.74
N ASN A 193 3.03 17.49 11.61
CA ASN A 193 3.77 17.88 12.82
C ASN A 193 4.09 16.67 13.73
N PRO A 194 3.16 15.74 14.03
CA PRO A 194 3.48 14.54 14.79
C PRO A 194 4.61 13.69 14.18
N THR A 195 4.60 13.46 12.86
CA THR A 195 5.62 12.66 12.17
C THR A 195 6.95 13.39 11.97
N HIS A 196 7.00 14.70 12.19
CA HIS A 196 8.23 15.48 12.30
C HIS A 196 8.80 15.54 13.72
N HIS A 197 7.97 15.37 14.75
CA HIS A 197 8.37 15.45 16.15
C HIS A 197 8.54 14.08 16.83
N GLY A 198 8.05 13.00 16.23
CA GLY A 198 8.21 11.63 16.73
C GLY A 198 8.18 10.59 15.61
N LEU A 199 8.95 9.51 15.78
CA LEU A 199 8.93 8.35 14.89
C LEU A 199 7.79 7.41 15.31
N THR A 200 7.08 6.82 14.34
CA THR A 200 6.02 5.85 14.62
C THR A 200 6.03 4.71 13.60
N ASP A 201 6.18 3.48 14.10
CA ASP A 201 6.04 2.27 13.28
C ASP A 201 4.59 1.76 13.20
N LYS A 202 3.63 2.53 13.73
CA LYS A 202 2.21 2.14 13.74
C LYS A 202 1.51 2.32 12.42
N ILE A 203 2.04 3.18 11.53
CA ILE A 203 1.44 3.44 10.23
C ILE A 203 1.75 2.27 9.32
N THR A 204 0.70 1.64 8.81
CA THR A 204 0.79 0.57 7.83
C THR A 204 1.01 1.13 6.42
N ARG A 205 1.52 0.29 5.51
CA ARG A 205 1.64 0.65 4.08
C ARG A 205 0.30 1.12 3.50
N GLU A 206 -0.78 0.44 3.87
CA GLU A 206 -2.12 0.73 3.37
C GLU A 206 -2.61 2.11 3.83
N GLU A 207 -2.42 2.46 5.10
CA GLU A 207 -2.76 3.79 5.61
C GLU A 207 -1.93 4.89 4.95
N ALA A 208 -0.62 4.65 4.78
CA ALA A 208 0.24 5.59 4.06
C ALA A 208 -0.21 5.78 2.61
N LEU A 209 -0.59 4.71 1.92
CA LEU A 209 -1.06 4.75 0.55
C LEU A 209 -2.40 5.51 0.42
N LYS A 210 -3.35 5.27 1.34
CA LYS A 210 -4.61 6.02 1.43
C LYS A 210 -4.34 7.51 1.68
N PHE A 211 -3.41 7.83 2.56
CA PHE A 211 -3.01 9.21 2.82
C PHE A 211 -2.40 9.86 1.57
N THR A 212 -1.50 9.18 0.86
CA THR A 212 -0.94 9.70 -0.40
C THR A 212 -2.02 9.94 -1.45
N ALA A 213 -2.95 9.00 -1.66
CA ALA A 213 -4.06 9.17 -2.59
C ALA A 213 -5.00 10.32 -2.18
N PHE A 214 -5.21 10.53 -0.89
CA PHE A 214 -5.94 11.69 -0.40
C PHE A 214 -5.20 13.00 -0.70
N ILE A 215 -3.89 13.05 -0.48
CA ILE A 215 -3.07 14.24 -0.81
C ILE A 215 -3.09 14.52 -2.32
N ASP A 216 -3.06 13.50 -3.17
CA ASP A 216 -3.21 13.64 -4.63
C ASP A 216 -4.51 14.36 -5.00
N TYR A 217 -5.62 13.95 -4.38
CA TYR A 217 -6.90 14.61 -4.57
C TYR A 217 -6.89 16.07 -4.08
N ILE A 218 -6.28 16.36 -2.93
CA ILE A 218 -6.16 17.73 -2.43
C ILE A 218 -5.27 18.58 -3.36
N LEU A 219 -4.17 18.04 -3.88
CA LEU A 219 -3.32 18.72 -4.85
C LEU A 219 -4.12 19.15 -6.09
N LYS A 220 -5.01 18.29 -6.58
CA LYS A 220 -5.93 18.63 -7.68
C LYS A 220 -6.81 19.84 -7.32
N LEU A 221 -7.41 19.87 -6.13
CA LEU A 221 -8.20 21.03 -5.68
C LEU A 221 -7.36 22.31 -5.61
N ILE A 222 -6.11 22.20 -5.14
CA ILE A 222 -5.19 23.35 -5.15
C ILE A 222 -4.87 23.76 -6.58
N GLU A 223 -4.65 22.82 -7.51
CA GLU A 223 -4.36 23.10 -8.92
C GLU A 223 -5.55 23.71 -9.66
N GLU A 224 -6.78 23.41 -9.25
CA GLU A 224 -8.01 24.01 -9.79
C GLU A 224 -8.38 25.35 -9.12
N SER A 225 -7.76 25.70 -7.97
CA SER A 225 -8.05 26.97 -7.29
C SER A 225 -7.67 28.20 -8.11
N THR A 226 -8.39 29.31 -7.86
CA THR A 226 -8.12 30.60 -8.51
C THR A 226 -7.24 31.47 -7.63
N VAL A 227 -6.18 32.05 -8.21
CA VAL A 227 -5.35 33.04 -7.52
C VAL A 227 -6.11 34.37 -7.50
N ILE A 228 -6.49 34.84 -6.32
CA ILE A 228 -7.08 36.16 -6.14
C ILE A 228 -5.92 37.16 -5.96
N GLU A 229 -5.65 37.94 -7.00
CA GLU A 229 -4.71 39.05 -6.88
C GLU A 229 -5.21 40.04 -5.82
N LYS A 230 -4.41 40.22 -4.76
CA LYS A 230 -4.58 41.38 -3.90
C LYS A 230 -4.01 42.57 -4.66
N ASN A 231 -4.86 43.54 -4.99
CA ASN A 231 -4.39 44.90 -5.28
C ASN A 231 -3.43 45.27 -4.14
N LYS A 232 -2.15 45.43 -4.48
CA LYS A 232 -1.06 45.74 -3.55
C LYS A 232 -1.34 47.00 -2.74
#